data_AF-A0AAV4G8F5-F1
#
_entry.id   AF-A0AAV4G8F5-F1
#
_cell.length_a   1.000
_cell.length_b   1.000
_cell.length_c   1.000
_cell.angle_alpha   90.00
_cell.angle_beta   90.00
_cell.angle_gamma   90.00
#
_symmetry.space_group_name_H-M   'P 1'
#
loop_
_entity.id
_entity.type
_entity.pdbx_description
1 polymer ?
#
loop_
_entity_poly.entity_id
_entity_poly.type
_entity_poly.pdbx_seq_one_letter_code
_entity_poly.pdbx_strand_id
1 'polypeptide(L)'
;MDYPCICGRRFASERGMKTHRTKMGCLNKSFQQQRTALADKTSENQSRAQNHSAKEIQAEDQDEELRQLINAKRQKINFPAATAVEQWEDLDSKIVLKLDSLIGDSTLEHKLATFGDIVYQTSLETFGAKQYQSKGPPKRSRRQCEMDKL
;
A
#
# COMPACT_ATOMS: atom_id res chain seq x y z
N MET A 1 -22.52 0.96 -36.77
CA MET A 1 -21.74 2.19 -36.96
C MET A 1 -20.28 1.85 -36.73
N ASP A 2 -19.40 2.18 -37.66
CA ASP A 2 -17.97 1.95 -37.50
C ASP A 2 -17.30 3.20 -36.96
N TYR A 3 -16.37 3.03 -36.01
CA TYR A 3 -15.65 4.13 -35.38
C TYR A 3 -14.19 4.14 -35.84
N PRO A 4 -13.84 4.88 -36.92
CA PRO A 4 -12.48 4.92 -37.44
C PRO A 4 -11.55 5.79 -36.57
N CYS A 5 -10.30 5.36 -36.46
CA CYS A 5 -9.21 6.12 -35.87
C CYS A 5 -8.30 6.70 -36.97
N ILE A 6 -7.62 7.82 -36.70
CA ILE A 6 -6.67 8.46 -37.64
C ILE A 6 -5.49 7.57 -38.04
N CYS A 7 -5.27 6.46 -37.32
CA CYS A 7 -4.27 5.45 -37.66
C CYS A 7 -4.77 4.40 -38.68
N GLY A 8 -5.99 4.57 -39.22
CA GLY A 8 -6.60 3.67 -40.20
C GLY A 8 -7.34 2.46 -39.63
N ARG A 9 -7.29 2.23 -38.29
CA ARG A 9 -8.03 1.14 -37.64
C ARG A 9 -9.50 1.50 -37.42
N ARG A 10 -10.38 0.52 -37.58
CA ARG A 10 -11.83 0.65 -37.35
C ARG A 10 -12.23 -0.15 -36.11
N PHE A 11 -13.16 0.39 -35.33
CA PHE A 11 -13.64 -0.21 -34.09
C PHE A 11 -15.16 -0.36 -34.11
N ALA A 12 -15.65 -1.45 -33.50
CA ALA A 12 -17.08 -1.73 -33.38
C ALA A 12 -17.80 -0.84 -32.35
N SER A 13 -17.06 -0.13 -31.50
CA SER A 13 -17.61 0.78 -30.48
C SER A 13 -16.79 2.05 -30.32
N GLU A 14 -17.48 3.13 -29.95
CA GLU A 14 -16.86 4.43 -29.66
C GLU A 14 -15.86 4.34 -28.50
N ARG A 15 -16.22 3.57 -27.45
CA ARG A 15 -15.34 3.33 -26.29
C ARG A 15 -14.04 2.66 -26.72
N GLY A 16 -14.11 1.63 -27.58
CA GLY A 16 -12.93 0.96 -28.12
C GLY A 16 -12.01 1.91 -28.90
N MET A 17 -12.60 2.76 -29.73
CA MET A 17 -11.86 3.81 -30.45
C MET A 17 -11.21 4.81 -29.48
N LYS A 18 -11.91 5.31 -28.46
CA LYS A 18 -11.36 6.24 -27.46
C LYS A 18 -10.19 5.65 -26.68
N THR A 19 -10.34 4.43 -26.17
CA THR A 19 -9.25 3.72 -25.47
C THR A 19 -8.04 3.54 -26.37
N HIS A 20 -8.24 3.14 -27.62
CA HIS A 20 -7.16 3.02 -28.59
C HIS A 20 -6.45 4.36 -28.82
N ARG A 21 -7.21 5.46 -29.00
CA ARG A 21 -6.66 6.80 -29.21
C ARG A 21 -5.78 7.26 -28.05
N THR A 22 -6.21 7.04 -26.81
CA THR A 22 -5.43 7.37 -25.61
C THR A 22 -4.20 6.49 -25.49
N LYS A 23 -4.33 5.16 -25.60
CA LYS A 23 -3.21 4.22 -25.44
C LYS A 23 -2.14 4.38 -26.52
N MET A 24 -2.54 4.62 -27.76
CA MET A 24 -1.63 4.70 -28.91
C MET A 24 -1.23 6.14 -29.26
N GLY A 25 -1.60 7.13 -28.43
CA GLY A 25 -1.31 8.54 -28.67
C GLY A 25 -1.87 9.08 -29.99
N CYS A 26 -2.88 8.43 -30.57
CA CYS A 26 -3.48 8.82 -31.85
C CYS A 26 -4.38 10.06 -31.74
N LEU A 27 -4.47 10.71 -30.58
CA LEU A 27 -5.05 12.05 -30.46
C LEU A 27 -4.06 13.14 -30.88
N ASN A 28 -2.76 12.90 -30.74
CA ASN A 28 -1.72 13.92 -30.90
C ASN A 28 -0.99 13.87 -32.25
N LYS A 29 -1.21 12.80 -33.05
CA LYS A 29 -0.51 12.62 -34.34
C LYS A 29 -0.94 13.60 -35.43
N SER A 30 -2.05 14.34 -35.27
CA SER A 30 -2.44 15.40 -36.22
C SER A 30 -1.81 16.76 -35.92
N PHE A 31 -1.12 16.92 -34.78
CA PHE A 31 -0.57 18.22 -34.33
C PHE A 31 0.95 18.29 -34.23
N GLN A 32 1.68 17.28 -34.71
CA GLN A 32 3.14 17.38 -34.86
C GLN A 32 3.49 18.00 -36.23
N GLN A 33 3.15 19.28 -36.41
CA GLN A 33 4.00 20.15 -37.22
C GLN A 33 5.34 20.25 -36.49
N GLN A 34 6.41 19.96 -37.22
CA GLN A 34 7.79 19.93 -36.75
C GLN A 34 8.14 21.23 -36.02
N ARG A 35 8.30 21.19 -34.69
CA ARG A 35 9.17 22.14 -33.99
C ARG A 35 10.60 21.67 -34.23
N THR A 36 11.28 22.30 -35.18
CA THR A 36 12.74 22.24 -35.29
C THR A 36 13.35 23.01 -34.14
N ALA A 37 13.45 22.38 -32.98
CA ALA A 37 14.40 22.78 -31.96
C ALA A 37 15.65 21.91 -32.17
N LEU A 38 16.74 22.54 -32.60
CA LEU A 38 18.08 21.94 -32.58
C LEU A 38 18.47 21.78 -31.10
N ALA A 39 18.19 20.61 -30.54
CA ALA A 39 18.75 20.17 -29.27
C ALA A 39 19.93 19.25 -29.62
N ASP A 40 21.10 19.59 -29.09
CA ASP A 40 22.31 18.78 -29.22
C ASP A 40 22.03 17.33 -28.82
N LYS A 41 22.38 16.43 -29.74
CA LYS A 41 22.11 15.00 -29.64
C LYS A 41 23.06 14.37 -28.63
N THR A 42 22.64 14.20 -27.38
CA THR A 42 23.08 13.01 -26.65
C THR A 42 22.25 11.84 -27.16
N SER A 43 22.88 11.00 -27.97
CA SER A 43 22.31 9.73 -28.43
C SER A 43 22.26 8.77 -27.24
N GLU A 44 21.25 8.88 -26.40
CA GLU A 44 20.92 7.82 -25.46
C GLU A 44 20.36 6.65 -26.29
N ASN A 45 21.11 5.54 -26.34
CA ASN A 45 20.61 4.32 -26.93
C ASN A 45 19.27 3.99 -26.24
N GLN A 46 18.20 3.86 -27.03
CA GLN A 46 16.94 3.29 -26.56
C GLN A 46 17.21 1.85 -26.15
N SER A 47 17.69 1.64 -24.92
CA SER A 47 17.61 0.34 -24.31
C SER A 47 16.12 0.05 -24.23
N ARG A 48 15.70 -1.03 -24.90
CA ARG A 48 14.40 -1.61 -24.71
C ARG A 48 14.32 -1.89 -23.22
N ALA A 49 13.61 -1.03 -22.47
CA ALA A 49 13.36 -1.25 -21.06
C ALA A 49 12.91 -2.70 -20.95
N GLN A 50 13.73 -3.53 -20.31
CA GLN A 50 13.36 -4.88 -19.99
C GLN A 50 12.00 -4.77 -19.30
N ASN A 51 11.07 -5.68 -19.64
CA ASN A 51 9.83 -5.75 -18.89
C ASN A 51 10.23 -5.95 -17.42
N HIS A 52 10.12 -4.89 -16.62
CA HIS A 52 10.13 -4.98 -15.18
C HIS A 52 8.81 -5.65 -14.81
N SER A 53 8.70 -6.95 -15.09
CA SER A 53 7.79 -7.77 -14.32
C SER A 53 8.36 -7.68 -12.92
N ALA A 54 7.67 -6.97 -12.04
CA ALA A 54 7.87 -7.15 -10.62
C ALA A 54 7.79 -8.66 -10.42
N LYS A 55 8.92 -9.31 -10.12
CA LYS A 55 8.85 -10.61 -9.48
C LYS A 55 7.96 -10.36 -8.28
N GLU A 56 6.88 -11.12 -8.21
CA GLU A 56 5.97 -11.12 -7.09
C GLU A 56 6.85 -11.13 -5.83
N ILE A 57 6.86 -10.01 -5.10
CA ILE A 57 7.51 -9.96 -3.79
C ILE A 57 6.59 -10.77 -2.90
N GLN A 58 6.69 -12.08 -3.01
CA GLN A 58 6.22 -12.95 -1.95
C GLN A 58 7.20 -12.68 -0.82
N ALA A 59 6.75 -11.87 0.15
CA ALA A 59 7.36 -11.90 1.46
C ALA A 59 7.28 -13.36 1.89
N GLU A 60 8.41 -14.06 1.82
CA GLU A 60 8.48 -15.43 2.30
C GLU A 60 8.03 -15.37 3.76
N ASP A 61 7.07 -16.21 4.13
CA ASP A 61 6.52 -16.35 5.48
C ASP A 61 7.56 -16.95 6.47
N GLN A 62 8.85 -16.69 6.23
CA GLN A 62 9.97 -17.26 6.97
C GLN A 62 10.08 -16.77 8.41
N ASP A 63 9.24 -15.84 8.83
CA ASP A 63 9.26 -15.36 10.21
C ASP A 63 7.92 -15.57 10.90
N GLU A 64 7.26 -16.71 10.63
CA GLU A 64 6.14 -17.15 11.45
C GLU A 64 6.59 -17.35 12.91
N GLU A 65 7.84 -17.75 13.16
CA GLU A 65 8.43 -17.85 14.50
C GLU A 65 8.68 -16.47 15.14
N LEU A 66 9.26 -15.50 14.41
CA LEU A 66 9.39 -14.12 14.90
C LEU A 66 8.01 -13.46 15.09
N ARG A 67 7.05 -13.70 14.20
CA ARG A 67 5.66 -13.24 14.33
C ARG A 67 4.99 -13.88 15.55
N GLN A 68 5.23 -15.15 15.82
CA GLN A 68 4.74 -15.83 17.01
C GLN A 68 5.43 -15.29 18.27
N LEU A 69 6.73 -15.01 18.25
CA LEU A 69 7.45 -14.36 19.35
C LEU A 69 6.97 -12.93 19.62
N ILE A 70 6.70 -12.15 18.56
CA ILE A 70 6.13 -10.80 18.67
C ILE A 70 4.68 -10.86 19.17
N ASN A 71 3.84 -11.75 18.62
CA ASN A 71 2.44 -11.91 19.03
C ASN A 71 2.29 -12.54 20.43
N ALA A 72 3.20 -13.44 20.84
CA ALA A 72 3.17 -14.06 22.16
C ALA A 72 3.56 -13.06 23.26
N LYS A 73 4.34 -12.02 22.92
CA LYS A 73 4.81 -11.01 23.87
C LYS A 73 3.94 -9.77 23.94
N ARG A 74 3.29 -9.37 22.84
CA ARG A 74 2.56 -8.10 22.77
C ARG A 74 1.10 -8.31 22.36
N GLN A 75 0.21 -7.89 23.26
CA GLN A 75 -1.22 -7.86 23.01
C GLN A 75 -1.53 -6.92 21.84
N LYS A 76 -2.48 -7.32 20.99
CA LYS A 76 -2.94 -6.44 19.90
C LYS A 76 -3.68 -5.26 20.50
N ILE A 77 -3.28 -4.04 20.16
CA ILE A 77 -3.93 -2.82 20.65
C ILE A 77 -5.18 -2.54 19.81
N ASN A 78 -6.25 -2.05 20.44
CA ASN A 78 -7.48 -1.67 19.76
C ASN A 78 -7.43 -0.23 19.24
N PHE A 79 -6.61 0.02 18.22
CA PHE A 79 -6.46 1.37 17.66
C PHE A 79 -7.77 1.92 17.09
N PRO A 80 -8.02 3.24 17.25
CA PRO A 80 -9.19 3.88 16.69
C PRO A 80 -9.08 4.00 15.16
N ALA A 81 -10.18 4.41 14.52
CA ALA A 81 -10.16 4.67 13.09
C ALA A 81 -9.18 5.81 12.75
N ALA A 82 -8.58 5.77 11.56
CA ALA A 82 -7.65 6.81 11.11
C ALA A 82 -8.29 8.22 11.03
N THR A 83 -9.61 8.28 10.98
CA THR A 83 -10.39 9.53 10.96
C THR A 83 -10.59 10.15 12.35
N ALA A 84 -10.26 9.43 13.43
CA ALA A 84 -10.42 9.91 14.81
C ALA A 84 -9.26 10.85 15.20
N VAL A 85 -9.14 11.99 14.52
CA VAL A 85 -8.00 12.92 14.64
C VAL A 85 -7.72 13.31 16.08
N GLU A 86 -8.74 13.72 16.84
CA GLU A 86 -8.58 14.14 18.24
C GLU A 86 -7.98 13.04 19.13
N GLN A 87 -8.32 11.77 18.89
CA GLN A 87 -7.79 10.66 19.68
C GLN A 87 -6.33 10.36 19.36
N TRP A 88 -5.93 10.58 18.10
CA TRP A 88 -4.54 10.44 17.68
C TRP A 88 -3.67 11.60 18.19
N GLU A 89 -4.20 12.82 18.19
CA GLU A 89 -3.50 14.00 18.75
C GLU A 89 -3.33 13.90 20.27
N ASP A 90 -4.35 13.42 20.99
CA ASP A 90 -4.26 13.15 22.43
C ASP A 90 -3.21 12.07 22.74
N LEU A 91 -3.17 10.99 21.95
CA LEU A 91 -2.15 9.96 22.09
C LEU A 91 -0.74 10.53 21.86
N ASP A 92 -0.55 11.27 20.77
CA ASP A 92 0.75 11.86 20.42
C ASP A 92 1.26 12.79 21.54
N SER A 93 0.38 13.65 22.05
CA SER A 93 0.66 14.53 23.18
C SER A 93 1.10 13.74 24.43
N LYS A 94 0.40 12.66 24.75
CA LYS A 94 0.75 11.78 25.89
C LYS A 94 2.09 11.08 25.70
N ILE A 95 2.39 10.64 24.48
CA ILE A 95 3.67 10.00 24.15
C ILE A 95 4.80 11.00 24.33
N VAL A 96 4.68 12.21 23.77
CA VAL A 96 5.70 13.27 23.88
C VAL A 96 5.95 13.59 25.36
N LEU A 97 4.91 13.82 26.16
CA LEU A 97 5.04 14.09 27.59
C LEU A 97 5.76 12.95 28.36
N LYS A 98 5.45 11.69 28.04
CA LYS A 98 6.13 10.54 28.66
C LYS A 98 7.59 10.41 28.22
N LEU A 99 7.90 10.68 26.96
CA LEU A 99 9.26 10.64 26.45
C LEU A 99 10.11 11.75 27.08
N ASP A 100 9.59 12.97 27.17
CA ASP A 100 10.27 14.10 27.78
C ASP A 100 10.55 13.84 29.26
N SER A 101 9.55 13.32 30.00
CA SER A 101 9.69 13.04 31.44
C SER A 101 10.61 11.85 31.76
N LEU A 102 10.59 10.79 30.97
CA LEU A 102 11.33 9.55 31.29
C LEU A 102 12.74 9.53 30.70
N ILE A 103 12.96 10.24 29.58
CA ILE A 103 14.13 9.99 28.71
C ILE A 103 14.77 11.31 28.23
N GLY A 104 14.19 12.48 28.50
CA GLY A 104 14.67 13.79 28.02
C GLY A 104 16.20 13.96 28.05
N ASP A 105 16.83 13.66 29.20
CA ASP A 105 18.27 13.83 29.43
C ASP A 105 19.11 12.55 29.28
N SER A 106 18.51 11.45 28.82
CA SER A 106 19.21 10.16 28.71
C SER A 106 20.05 10.05 27.43
N THR A 107 20.90 9.02 27.38
CA THR A 107 21.76 8.72 26.22
C THR A 107 20.92 8.31 25.01
N LEU A 108 21.46 8.52 23.81
CA LEU A 108 20.80 8.14 22.55
C LEU A 108 20.50 6.64 22.47
N GLU A 109 21.40 5.79 22.97
CA GLU A 109 21.19 4.34 22.99
C GLU A 109 20.03 3.96 23.90
N HIS A 110 19.92 4.61 25.07
CA HIS A 110 18.79 4.39 25.97
C HIS A 110 17.48 4.85 25.32
N LYS A 111 17.47 6.04 24.69
CA LYS A 111 16.35 6.56 23.89
C LYS A 111 15.86 5.54 22.88
N LEU A 112 16.77 4.99 22.07
CA LEU A 112 16.40 4.04 21.01
C LEU A 112 15.89 2.71 21.57
N ALA A 113 16.46 2.24 22.67
CA ALA A 113 16.06 0.99 23.29
C ALA A 113 14.65 1.05 23.91
N THR A 114 14.29 2.16 24.56
CA THR A 114 13.04 2.26 25.34
C THR A 114 11.91 3.00 24.62
N PHE A 115 12.18 3.78 23.57
CA PHE A 115 11.17 4.52 22.82
C PHE A 115 10.03 3.61 22.34
N GLY A 116 10.37 2.47 21.72
CA GLY A 116 9.37 1.53 21.20
C GLY A 116 8.47 0.95 22.29
N ASP A 117 9.01 0.73 23.49
CA ASP A 117 8.24 0.24 24.64
C ASP A 117 7.32 1.33 25.20
N ILE A 118 7.77 2.58 25.27
CA ILE A 118 6.94 3.70 25.73
C ILE A 118 5.76 3.94 24.77
N VAL A 119 6.01 3.95 23.46
CA VAL A 119 4.95 4.09 22.45
C VAL A 119 3.93 2.96 22.60
N TYR A 120 4.40 1.72 22.72
CA TYR A 120 3.55 0.55 22.87
C TYR A 120 2.72 0.60 24.16
N GLN A 121 3.34 0.86 25.31
CA GLN A 121 2.65 0.91 26.61
C GLN A 121 1.64 2.05 26.66
N THR A 122 2.00 3.24 26.18
CA THR A 122 1.09 4.39 26.16
C THR A 122 -0.10 4.14 25.24
N SER A 123 0.12 3.50 24.09
CA SER A 123 -0.95 3.07 23.19
C SER A 123 -1.85 2.01 23.83
N LEU A 124 -1.27 1.05 24.56
CA LEU A 124 -2.01 0.00 25.26
C LEU A 124 -2.84 0.55 26.42
N GLU A 125 -2.31 1.48 27.20
CA GLU A 125 -3.02 2.18 28.28
C GLU A 125 -4.19 3.01 27.74
N THR A 126 -4.00 3.67 26.60
CA THR A 126 -5.00 4.58 26.04
C THR A 126 -6.15 3.84 25.36
N PHE A 127 -5.85 2.78 24.59
CA PHE A 127 -6.84 2.11 23.75
C PHE A 127 -7.21 0.69 24.19
N GLY A 128 -6.44 0.12 25.11
CA GLY A 128 -6.64 -1.23 25.62
C GLY A 128 -6.28 -2.32 24.62
N ALA A 129 -6.25 -3.55 25.12
CA ALA A 129 -6.02 -4.74 24.32
C ALA A 129 -7.29 -5.17 23.57
N LYS A 130 -7.13 -5.51 22.29
CA LYS A 130 -8.14 -6.16 21.48
C LYS A 130 -8.39 -7.56 22.02
N GLN A 131 -9.61 -7.81 22.47
CA GLN A 131 -10.00 -9.15 22.91
C GLN A 131 -10.02 -10.11 21.71
N TYR A 132 -9.41 -11.29 21.90
CA TYR A 132 -9.46 -12.35 20.91
C TYR A 132 -10.84 -12.99 20.95
N GLN A 133 -11.71 -12.58 20.03
CA GLN A 133 -12.96 -13.29 19.82
C GLN A 133 -12.62 -14.64 19.21
N SER A 134 -12.96 -15.73 19.90
CA SER A 134 -12.81 -17.09 19.35
C SER A 134 -13.54 -17.11 18.01
N LYS A 135 -12.81 -17.34 16.91
CA LYS A 135 -13.45 -17.53 15.60
C LYS A 135 -14.40 -18.71 15.75
N GLY A 136 -15.70 -18.46 15.53
CA GLY A 136 -16.69 -19.52 15.41
C GLY A 136 -16.26 -20.53 14.33
N PRO A 137 -16.88 -21.72 14.31
CA PRO A 137 -16.50 -22.76 13.36
C PRO A 137 -16.48 -22.20 11.93
N PRO A 138 -15.47 -22.57 11.11
CA PRO A 138 -15.32 -22.05 9.76
C PRO A 138 -16.62 -22.26 8.99
N LYS A 139 -17.23 -21.16 8.51
CA LYS A 139 -18.39 -21.25 7.62
C LYS A 139 -17.96 -21.95 6.34
N ARG A 140 -18.75 -22.95 5.93
CA ARG A 140 -18.53 -23.67 4.68
C ARG A 140 -18.52 -22.69 3.51
N SER A 141 -17.55 -22.87 2.62
CA SER A 141 -17.48 -22.13 1.36
C SER A 141 -18.66 -22.48 0.47
N ARG A 142 -19.12 -21.54 -0.36
CA ARG A 142 -20.17 -21.75 -1.35
C ARG A 142 -19.94 -23.02 -2.18
N ARG A 143 -18.68 -23.28 -2.59
CA ARG A 143 -18.31 -24.47 -3.36
C ARG A 143 -18.48 -25.78 -2.58
N GLN A 144 -18.19 -25.78 -1.28
CA GLN A 144 -18.39 -26.95 -0.42
C GLN A 144 -19.89 -27.27 -0.28
N CYS A 145 -20.74 -26.25 -0.20
CA CYS A 145 -22.20 -26.44 -0.19
C CYS A 145 -22.77 -26.88 -1.55
N GLU A 146 -22.10 -26.57 -2.66
CA GLU A 146 -22.52 -27.02 -4.00
C GLU A 146 -22.10 -28.48 -4.27
N MET A 147 -20.98 -28.95 -3.69
CA MET A 147 -20.54 -30.34 -3.81
C MET A 147 -21.40 -31.34 -3.03
N ASP A 148 -21.95 -30.96 -1.88
CA ASP A 148 -22.86 -31.82 -1.08
C ASP A 148 -24.25 -32.03 -1.73
N LYS A 149 -24.54 -31.34 -2.83
CA LYS A 149 -25.82 -31.43 -3.57
C LYS A 149 -25.76 -32.36 -4.79
N LEU A 150 -24.60 -32.95 -5.06
CA LEU A 150 -24.39 -33.98 -6.08
C LEU A 150 -24.48 -35.37 -5.45
#